data_AF-A0A933LQY5-F1
#
_entry.id   AF-A0A933LQY5-F1
#
_cell.length_a   1.000
_cell.length_b   1.000
_cell.length_c   1.000
_cell.angle_alpha   90.00
_cell.angle_beta   90.00
_cell.angle_gamma   90.00
#
_symmetry.space_group_name_H-M   'P 1'
#
loop_
_entity.id
_entity.type
_entity.pdbx_description
1 polymer ?
#
loop_
_entity_poly.entity_id
_entity_poly.type
_entity_poly.pdbx_seq_one_letter_code
_entity_poly.pdbx_strand_id
1 'polypeptide(L)'
;MTIRTERLKEAPVKVPVGAIALDGDLAIPENTQGVVLFGHGSGSSLISPGGRYVAAVLQDAGLATLLFDLPTKKEEPEDLKRGHLRFNISFQAGRLVAATMRIDD
;
A
#
# COMPACT_ATOMS: atom_id res chain seq x y z
N MET A 1 -15.02 -22.75 -14.79
CA MET A 1 -14.48 -21.55 -14.11
C MET A 1 -14.38 -21.90 -12.63
N THR A 2 -13.21 -22.39 -12.20
CA THR A 2 -12.99 -22.84 -10.82
C THR A 2 -12.71 -21.61 -9.98
N ILE A 3 -13.63 -21.27 -9.07
CA ILE A 3 -13.38 -20.25 -8.06
C ILE A 3 -12.36 -20.86 -7.09
N ARG A 4 -11.12 -20.32 -7.07
CA ARG A 4 -10.14 -20.63 -6.03
C ARG A 4 -10.72 -20.11 -4.72
N THR A 5 -11.14 -21.01 -3.83
CA THR A 5 -11.79 -20.71 -2.55
C THR A 5 -10.81 -20.31 -1.44
N GLU A 6 -9.50 -20.29 -1.73
CA GLU A 6 -8.48 -19.86 -0.78
C GLU A 6 -8.08 -18.42 -1.08
N ARG A 7 -8.49 -17.50 -0.21
CA ARG A 7 -8.03 -16.11 -0.28
C ARG A 7 -6.51 -16.10 -0.14
N LEU A 8 -5.84 -15.42 -1.06
CA LEU A 8 -4.42 -15.11 -0.96
C LEU A 8 -4.13 -14.48 0.39
N LYS A 9 -3.10 -14.99 1.07
CA LYS A 9 -2.69 -14.48 2.37
C LYS A 9 -1.84 -13.24 2.16
N GLU A 10 -2.33 -12.11 2.66
CA GLU A 10 -1.53 -10.89 2.79
C GLU A 10 -0.39 -11.12 3.81
N ALA A 11 0.82 -10.70 3.46
CA ALA A 11 1.98 -10.72 4.33
C ALA A 11 2.35 -9.29 4.73
N PRO A 12 2.56 -9.01 6.03
CA PRO A 12 3.03 -7.70 6.45
C PRO A 12 4.46 -7.48 5.97
N VAL A 13 4.73 -6.32 5.39
CA VAL A 13 6.04 -5.91 4.87
C VAL A 13 6.42 -4.51 5.35
N LYS A 14 7.71 -4.21 5.23
CA LYS A 14 8.25 -2.87 5.43
C LYS A 14 8.89 -2.40 4.14
N VAL A 15 8.43 -1.26 3.62
CA VAL A 15 8.94 -0.65 2.39
C VAL A 15 9.94 0.45 2.76
N PRO A 16 11.26 0.24 2.56
CA PRO A 16 12.25 1.25 2.92
C PRO A 16 12.20 2.46 1.98
N VAL A 17 12.03 3.66 2.54
CA VAL A 17 11.96 4.92 1.82
C VAL A 17 12.93 5.91 2.47
N GLY A 18 14.11 6.07 1.87
CA GLY A 18 15.19 6.85 2.47
C GLY A 18 15.58 6.32 3.85
N ALA A 19 15.45 7.14 4.89
CA ALA A 19 15.80 6.78 6.27
C ALA A 19 14.62 6.17 7.08
N ILE A 20 13.45 6.01 6.46
CA ILE A 20 12.25 5.46 7.11
C ILE A 20 11.82 4.16 6.45
N ALA A 21 10.90 3.45 7.08
CA ALA A 21 10.20 2.32 6.48
C ALA A 21 8.68 2.50 6.64
N LEU A 22 7.95 2.32 5.54
CA LEU A 22 6.49 2.36 5.51
C LEU A 22 5.95 0.95 5.80
N ASP A 23 4.97 0.86 6.69
CA ASP A 23 4.29 -0.41 6.96
C ASP A 23 3.28 -0.68 5.84
N GLY A 24 3.21 -1.92 5.36
CA GLY A 24 2.25 -2.33 4.34
C GLY A 24 1.89 -3.81 4.39
N ASP A 25 0.91 -4.17 3.59
CA ASP A 25 0.41 -5.53 3.37
C ASP A 25 0.64 -5.91 1.91
N LEU A 26 1.37 -6.99 1.67
CA LEU A 26 1.73 -7.48 0.34
C LEU A 26 1.02 -8.81 0.06
N ALA A 27 0.36 -8.92 -1.08
CA ALA A 27 -0.17 -10.16 -1.62
C ALA A 27 0.42 -10.42 -3.01
N ILE A 28 0.95 -11.63 -3.24
CA ILE A 28 1.54 -12.03 -4.52
C ILE A 28 0.86 -13.33 -4.98
N PRO A 29 -0.05 -13.25 -5.97
CA PRO A 29 -0.58 -14.43 -6.65
C PRO A 29 0.50 -15.25 -7.36
N GLU A 30 0.26 -16.55 -7.52
CA GLU A 30 1.08 -17.40 -8.38
C GLU A 30 1.09 -16.83 -9.82
N ASN A 31 2.26 -16.86 -10.48
CA ASN A 31 2.45 -16.38 -11.85
C ASN A 31 2.10 -14.88 -12.07
N THR A 32 2.30 -14.03 -11.05
CA THR A 32 2.06 -12.59 -11.17
C THR A 32 2.93 -11.96 -12.27
N GLN A 33 2.35 -11.04 -13.03
CA GLN A 33 3.04 -10.31 -14.11
C GLN A 33 3.34 -8.85 -13.78
N GLY A 34 2.87 -8.38 -12.62
CA GLY A 34 3.07 -7.01 -12.17
C GLY A 34 2.44 -6.78 -10.81
N VAL A 35 2.72 -5.61 -10.24
CA VAL A 35 2.23 -5.20 -8.92
C VAL A 35 1.50 -3.86 -9.00
N VAL A 36 0.40 -3.75 -8.26
CA VAL A 36 -0.35 -2.51 -8.08
C VAL A 36 -0.11 -1.99 -6.66
N LEU A 37 0.37 -0.75 -6.56
CA LEU A 37 0.63 -0.08 -5.30
C LEU A 37 -0.57 0.77 -4.89
N PHE A 38 -1.00 0.62 -3.65
CA PHE A 38 -2.00 1.47 -3.01
C PHE A 38 -1.34 2.27 -1.88
N GLY A 39 -0.86 3.47 -2.21
CA GLY A 39 -0.32 4.42 -1.24
C GLY A 39 -1.42 5.31 -0.68
N HIS A 40 -1.80 5.12 0.58
CA HIS A 40 -2.85 5.90 1.23
C HIS A 40 -2.28 7.11 1.98
N GLY A 41 -3.01 8.23 1.97
CA GLY A 41 -2.66 9.40 2.77
C GLY A 41 -3.22 9.37 4.18
N SER A 42 -2.73 10.28 5.03
CA SER A 42 -3.26 10.44 6.39
C SER A 42 -4.78 10.66 6.39
N GLY A 43 -5.48 9.96 7.28
CA GLY A 43 -6.94 10.01 7.39
C GLY A 43 -7.68 9.09 6.42
N SER A 44 -6.97 8.37 5.54
CA SER A 44 -7.49 7.24 4.79
C SER A 44 -6.66 6.03 5.16
N SER A 45 -7.08 5.25 6.15
CA SER A 45 -6.32 4.08 6.56
C SER A 45 -6.45 2.93 5.57
N LEU A 46 -5.47 2.01 5.59
CA LEU A 46 -5.53 0.63 5.05
C LEU A 46 -6.82 -0.16 5.35
N ILE A 47 -7.66 0.36 6.25
CA ILE A 47 -8.91 -0.21 6.74
C ILE A 47 -10.11 0.24 5.88
N SER A 48 -9.96 1.17 4.94
CA SER A 48 -11.09 1.55 4.10
C SER A 48 -11.59 0.32 3.30
N PRO A 49 -12.88 -0.08 3.43
CA PRO A 49 -13.39 -1.29 2.80
C PRO A 49 -13.23 -1.31 1.28
N GLY A 50 -13.24 -0.12 0.65
CA GLY A 50 -13.08 0.04 -0.78
C GLY A 50 -11.70 -0.34 -1.29
N GLY A 51 -10.63 0.10 -0.62
CA GLY A 51 -9.25 -0.17 -1.06
C GLY A 51 -8.92 -1.66 -1.05
N ARG A 52 -9.28 -2.36 0.05
CA ARG A 52 -9.10 -3.82 0.17
C ARG A 52 -9.97 -4.60 -0.80
N TYR A 53 -11.19 -4.15 -1.07
CA TYR A 53 -12.04 -4.78 -2.09
C TYR A 53 -11.41 -4.71 -3.47
N VAL A 54 -10.95 -3.54 -3.90
CA VAL A 54 -10.28 -3.38 -5.20
C VAL A 54 -9.00 -4.22 -5.26
N ALA A 55 -8.21 -4.24 -4.19
CA ALA A 55 -7.02 -5.08 -4.11
C ALA A 55 -7.35 -6.58 -4.29
N ALA A 56 -8.41 -7.08 -3.64
CA ALA A 56 -8.86 -8.46 -3.79
C ALA A 56 -9.27 -8.78 -5.24
N VAL A 57 -10.01 -7.88 -5.89
CA VAL A 57 -10.40 -8.05 -7.31
C VAL A 57 -9.17 -8.12 -8.23
N LEU A 58 -8.14 -7.31 -7.97
CA LEU A 58 -6.88 -7.34 -8.73
C LEU A 58 -6.06 -8.61 -8.45
N GLN A 59 -6.02 -9.07 -7.19
CA GLN A 59 -5.39 -10.33 -6.80
C GLN A 59 -6.05 -11.53 -7.51
N ASP A 60 -7.39 -11.56 -7.56
CA ASP A 60 -8.16 -12.58 -8.29
C ASP A 60 -7.89 -12.56 -9.80
N ALA A 61 -7.55 -11.38 -10.35
CA ALA A 61 -7.11 -11.22 -11.74
C ALA A 61 -5.63 -11.55 -11.97
N GLY A 62 -4.88 -11.98 -10.94
CA GLY A 62 -3.48 -12.41 -11.04
C GLY A 62 -2.44 -11.30 -10.83
N LEU A 63 -2.84 -10.11 -10.35
CA LEU A 63 -1.92 -9.01 -10.03
C LEU A 63 -1.53 -9.01 -8.56
N ALA A 64 -0.24 -8.82 -8.27
CA ALA A 64 0.22 -8.57 -6.92
C ALA A 64 -0.29 -7.20 -6.45
N THR A 65 -0.53 -7.06 -5.16
CA THR A 65 -0.94 -5.79 -4.58
C THR A 65 -0.13 -5.49 -3.32
N LEU A 66 0.33 -4.24 -3.23
CA LEU A 66 1.04 -3.71 -2.07
C LEU A 66 0.25 -2.52 -1.53
N LEU A 67 -0.37 -2.68 -0.37
CA LEU A 67 -1.13 -1.64 0.30
C LEU A 67 -0.27 -1.07 1.42
N PHE A 68 -0.08 0.24 1.48
CA PHE A 68 0.69 0.89 2.54
C PHE A 68 0.18 2.29 2.83
N ASP A 69 0.51 2.78 4.02
CA ASP A 69 0.28 4.18 4.39
C ASP A 69 1.52 5.01 4.01
N LEU A 70 1.30 6.12 3.31
CA LEU A 70 2.35 7.05 2.92
C LEU A 70 2.96 7.73 4.15
N PRO A 71 2.19 8.25 5.13
CA PRO A 71 2.73 8.68 6.42
C PRO A 71 3.11 7.47 7.28
N THR A 72 4.16 7.60 8.07
CA THR A 72 4.48 6.59 9.07
C THR A 72 3.51 6.67 10.26
N LYS A 73 3.41 5.60 11.04
CA LYS A 73 2.66 5.59 12.32
C LYS A 73 3.12 6.65 13.32
N LYS A 74 4.34 7.17 13.17
CA LYS A 74 4.87 8.25 14.00
C LYS A 74 4.38 9.63 13.55
N GLU A 75 4.16 9.80 12.25
CA GLU A 75 3.74 11.06 11.64
C GLU A 75 2.22 11.23 11.63
N GLU A 76 1.48 10.11 11.52
CA GLU A 76 0.03 10.12 11.43
C GLU A 76 -0.67 10.85 12.59
N PRO A 77 -0.31 10.67 13.88
CA PRO A 77 -0.98 11.38 14.98
C PRO A 77 -0.83 12.90 14.92
N GLU A 78 0.31 13.38 14.42
CA GLU A 78 0.54 14.81 14.25
C GLU A 78 -0.21 15.35 13.03
N ASP A 79 -0.21 14.61 11.92
CA ASP A 79 -1.00 14.99 10.74
C ASP A 79 -2.50 14.98 11.03
N LEU A 80 -3.02 14.03 11.81
CA LEU A 80 -4.42 14.03 12.26
C LEU A 80 -4.83 15.32 12.97
N LYS A 81 -3.89 16.00 13.63
CA LYS A 81 -4.14 17.28 14.32
C LYS A 81 -3.93 18.49 13.42
N ARG A 82 -2.90 18.45 12.55
CA ARG A 82 -2.42 19.64 11.81
C ARG A 82 -2.76 19.62 10.32
N GLY A 83 -2.99 18.46 9.72
CA GLY A 83 -3.34 18.27 8.31
C GLY A 83 -2.25 18.65 7.30
N HIS A 84 -0.99 18.77 7.75
CA HIS A 84 0.11 19.33 6.96
C HIS A 84 0.74 18.35 5.96
N LEU A 85 0.49 17.05 6.09
CA LEU A 85 0.94 15.98 5.19
C LEU A 85 -0.19 15.50 4.26
N ARG A 86 -1.43 15.37 4.75
CA ARG A 86 -2.54 14.80 3.94
C ARG A 86 -2.85 15.56 2.66
N PHE A 87 -2.60 16.87 2.65
CA PHE A 87 -2.79 17.74 1.48
C PHE A 87 -1.47 18.14 0.82
N ASN A 88 -0.34 17.66 1.34
CA ASN A 88 0.97 17.93 0.76
C ASN A 88 1.24 16.93 -0.38
N ILE A 89 0.77 17.28 -1.57
CA ILE A 89 0.88 16.44 -2.77
C ILE A 89 2.34 16.11 -3.10
N SER A 90 3.27 17.06 -2.88
CA SER A 90 4.69 16.84 -3.14
C SER A 90 5.27 15.77 -2.21
N PHE A 91 4.92 15.82 -0.93
CA PHE A 91 5.29 14.79 0.04
C PHE A 91 4.74 13.41 -0.34
N GLN A 92 3.45 13.36 -0.68
CA GLN A 92 2.75 12.11 -1.04
C GLN A 92 3.35 11.48 -2.30
N ALA A 93 3.54 12.28 -3.35
CA ALA A 93 4.13 11.83 -4.60
C ALA A 93 5.59 11.38 -4.40
N GLY A 94 6.38 12.14 -3.64
CA GLY A 94 7.77 11.77 -3.35
C GLY A 94 7.89 10.42 -2.64
N ARG A 95 7.02 10.14 -1.67
CA ARG A 95 6.99 8.84 -0.99
C ARG A 95 6.52 7.72 -1.89
N LEU A 96 5.52 7.96 -2.72
CA LEU A 96 5.03 6.96 -3.66
C LEU A 96 6.12 6.56 -4.65
N VAL A 97 6.81 7.53 -5.26
CA VAL A 97 7.94 7.28 -6.17
C VAL A 97 9.04 6.49 -5.46
N ALA A 98 9.41 6.89 -4.24
CA ALA A 98 10.45 6.19 -3.50
C ALA A 98 10.07 4.76 -3.13
N ALA A 99 8.80 4.48 -2.85
CA ALA A 99 8.29 3.14 -2.63
C ALA A 99 8.28 2.31 -3.91
N THR A 100 7.88 2.88 -5.05
CA THR A 100 7.94 2.21 -6.36
C THR A 100 9.36 1.75 -6.70
N MET A 101 10.37 2.57 -6.40
CA MET A 101 11.78 2.24 -6.66
C MET A 101 12.33 1.07 -5.83
N ARG A 102 11.57 0.52 -4.87
CA ARG A 102 11.96 -0.64 -4.05
C ARG A 102 11.39 -1.96 -4.54
N ILE A 103 10.51 -1.93 -5.53
CA ILE A 103 9.83 -3.14 -6.00
C ILE A 103 10.71 -3.97 -6.95
N ASP A 104 11.70 -3.33 -7.55
CA ASP A 104 12.64 -3.96 -8.49
C ASP A 104 13.94 -4.45 -7.82
N ASP A 105 14.11 -4.20 -6.50
CA ASP A 105 15.30 -4.60 -5.71
C ASP A 105 15.11 -5.98 -5.05
#